data_AF-A0A9X2U4Y4-F1
#
_entry.id   AF-A0A9X2U4Y4-F1
#
_cell.length_a   1.000
_cell.length_b   1.000
_cell.length_c   1.000
_cell.angle_alpha   90.00
_cell.angle_beta   90.00
_cell.angle_gamma   90.00
#
_symmetry.space_group_name_H-M   'P 1'
#
loop_
_entity.id
_entity.type
_entity.pdbx_description
1 polymer ?
#
loop_
_entity_poly.entity_id
_entity_poly.type
_entity_poly.pdbx_seq_one_letter_code
_entity_poly.pdbx_strand_id
1 'polypeptide(L)'
;MAVVGLLGTTAPPADAQPGPHVSSGNTSSPNPTSTRAQFVQAADSLRTVGLREALRLFRENNLSLSRAQSEAQALRGEARQARAYPNPTLQATHEPLWRGSERQSETYLNVSQQIEWSGRSAQIRAARERATAARARAAADSARLVLQVTEAYVEAATAETRLRRLRQVTDVFRQADSSMTKRRSEGDASGYAARRIRLERARYEQRLAAARLEVRNAREQLALLVLPGGTPSVAAKTLPSKRPPAISVQEALQAALQQRPELRRWQSAVEAQKAARRAARREAWPDPSVTAGYKRQSDGFKGAFLGVGIPLPLFDRNRGAAEAEAERLDAARTQQSLARREIRNEVRQAHAAYTSARRQSQLLSDELLRGSGDLLRIAQTSYDEGEMSLVELLDAADAYRDARLRSVDLRVDLWTRYFSLLRAMGQPINLP
;
A
#
# COMPACT_ATOMS: atom_id res chain seq x y z
N MET A 1 34.74 -33.93 16.74
CA MET A 1 36.09 -34.15 16.19
C MET A 1 36.65 -32.80 15.79
N ALA A 2 37.77 -32.42 16.37
CA ALA A 2 38.44 -31.13 16.24
C ALA A 2 39.71 -31.29 15.39
N VAL A 3 39.98 -30.32 14.51
CA VAL A 3 41.27 -29.98 13.86
C VAL A 3 41.07 -28.52 13.40
N VAL A 4 41.56 -27.43 14.04
CA VAL A 4 42.92 -26.93 14.34
C VAL A 4 43.81 -26.77 13.10
N GLY A 5 44.07 -25.51 12.71
CA GLY A 5 45.11 -25.11 11.77
C GLY A 5 45.15 -23.58 11.63
N LEU A 6 46.29 -22.98 12.00
CA LEU A 6 46.51 -21.59 12.41
C LEU A 6 47.63 -20.98 11.54
N LEU A 7 47.71 -19.63 11.52
CA LEU A 7 48.82 -18.75 11.07
C LEU A 7 48.86 -18.42 9.56
N GLY A 8 49.16 -17.20 9.11
CA GLY A 8 49.69 -16.02 9.78
C GLY A 8 49.78 -14.81 8.84
N THR A 9 49.98 -13.65 9.47
CA THR A 9 50.07 -12.25 9.02
C THR A 9 51.34 -11.90 8.24
N THR A 10 51.30 -10.87 7.35
CA THR A 10 52.32 -9.78 7.27
C THR A 10 51.95 -8.69 6.23
N ALA A 11 52.11 -7.42 6.63
CA ALA A 11 52.36 -6.20 5.81
C ALA A 11 53.66 -5.56 6.37
N PRO A 12 54.21 -4.40 5.91
CA PRO A 12 54.11 -3.58 4.67
C PRO A 12 55.56 -3.40 4.04
N PRO A 13 56.05 -2.30 3.37
CA PRO A 13 55.99 -0.86 3.75
C PRO A 13 55.75 0.16 2.60
N ALA A 14 55.76 1.44 2.99
CA ALA A 14 55.58 2.65 2.20
C ALA A 14 56.87 3.16 1.53
N ASP A 15 56.73 3.93 0.45
CA ASP A 15 57.77 4.83 -0.08
C ASP A 15 57.17 6.19 -0.47
N ALA A 16 57.92 7.25 -0.17
CA ALA A 16 57.62 8.65 -0.39
C ALA A 16 58.80 9.32 -1.11
N GLN A 17 58.52 10.36 -1.93
CA GLN A 17 59.31 11.59 -2.25
C GLN A 17 58.97 12.13 -3.69
N PRO A 18 59.36 13.37 -4.13
CA PRO A 18 58.76 14.67 -3.75
C PRO A 18 58.57 15.72 -4.91
N GLY A 19 57.53 16.60 -4.82
CA GLY A 19 57.39 17.99 -5.35
C GLY A 19 57.64 18.35 -6.85
N PRO A 20 57.42 19.62 -7.33
CA PRO A 20 56.81 20.79 -6.66
C PRO A 20 55.88 21.72 -7.54
N HIS A 21 55.32 22.74 -6.86
CA HIS A 21 54.89 24.12 -7.26
C HIS A 21 53.55 24.47 -7.97
N VAL A 22 52.67 25.09 -7.16
CA VAL A 22 52.00 26.42 -7.27
C VAL A 22 51.16 26.77 -8.51
N SER A 23 49.86 26.97 -8.28
CA SER A 23 49.10 28.08 -8.86
C SER A 23 47.92 28.46 -7.94
N SER A 24 47.97 29.69 -7.45
CA SER A 24 46.98 30.39 -6.64
C SER A 24 45.73 30.76 -7.46
N GLY A 25 44.54 30.37 -6.98
CA GLY A 25 43.26 30.79 -7.54
C GLY A 25 42.22 31.00 -6.44
N ASN A 26 41.92 32.27 -6.20
CA ASN A 26 40.85 32.88 -5.39
C ASN A 26 39.85 31.96 -4.67
N THR A 27 39.83 32.13 -3.35
CA THR A 27 38.75 31.80 -2.43
C THR A 27 37.52 32.67 -2.68
N SER A 28 36.40 32.06 -3.11
CA SER A 28 35.06 32.57 -2.84
C SER A 28 34.34 31.58 -1.93
N SER A 29 34.42 31.81 -0.62
CA SER A 29 33.60 31.11 0.37
C SER A 29 32.12 31.29 0.01
N PRO A 30 31.32 30.23 -0.15
CA PRO A 30 29.88 30.38 -0.25
C PRO A 30 29.38 30.85 1.12
N ASN A 31 28.79 32.04 1.14
CA ASN A 31 28.13 32.62 2.29
C ASN A 31 27.16 31.58 2.91
N PRO A 32 27.34 31.13 4.17
CA PRO A 32 26.46 30.13 4.80
C PRO A 32 25.02 30.65 5.01
N THR A 33 24.80 31.94 4.78
CA THR A 33 23.52 32.63 4.92
C THR A 33 22.59 32.44 3.72
N SER A 34 23.11 32.17 2.50
CA SER A 34 22.25 31.98 1.31
C SER A 34 21.65 30.57 1.24
N THR A 35 22.40 29.55 1.69
CA THR A 35 21.90 28.17 1.77
C THR A 35 20.81 28.05 2.84
N ARG A 36 20.97 28.69 4.00
CA ARG A 36 19.95 28.69 5.05
C ARG A 36 18.68 29.46 4.64
N ALA A 37 18.81 30.50 3.81
CA ALA A 37 17.66 31.22 3.25
C ALA A 37 16.88 30.38 2.21
N GLN A 38 17.56 29.55 1.41
CA GLN A 38 16.91 28.64 0.46
C GLN A 38 16.21 27.46 1.15
N PHE A 39 16.72 26.95 2.27
CA PHE A 39 16.03 25.94 3.08
C PHE A 39 14.85 26.51 3.90
N VAL A 40 14.80 27.82 4.14
CA VAL A 40 13.68 28.48 4.83
C VAL A 40 12.56 28.89 3.85
N GLN A 41 12.87 29.07 2.56
CA GLN A 41 11.86 29.36 1.52
C GLN A 41 11.14 28.12 0.97
N ALA A 42 11.62 26.92 1.27
CA ALA A 42 10.86 25.68 1.12
C ALA A 42 9.96 25.39 2.35
N ALA A 43 9.58 26.42 3.11
CA ALA A 43 8.35 26.43 3.90
C ALA A 43 7.12 26.51 2.96
N ASP A 44 7.07 25.54 2.06
CA ASP A 44 5.92 24.72 1.70
C ASP A 44 4.57 25.45 1.78
N SER A 45 4.11 25.93 0.63
CA SER A 45 2.68 26.01 0.38
C SER A 45 2.11 24.60 0.53
N LEU A 46 1.66 24.26 1.74
CA LEU A 46 1.04 22.99 2.10
C LEU A 46 0.07 22.57 1.00
N ARG A 47 0.47 21.59 0.18
CA ARG A 47 -0.34 21.11 -0.94
C ARG A 47 -1.63 20.56 -0.36
N THR A 48 -2.76 21.17 -0.73
CA THR A 48 -4.08 20.68 -0.35
C THR A 48 -4.59 19.78 -1.46
N VAL A 49 -4.77 18.49 -1.16
CA VAL A 49 -5.22 17.50 -2.13
C VAL A 49 -6.67 17.09 -1.88
N GLY A 50 -7.40 16.78 -2.95
CA GLY A 50 -8.67 16.07 -2.87
C GLY A 50 -8.48 14.55 -2.88
N LEU A 51 -9.51 13.77 -2.54
CA LEU A 51 -9.41 12.30 -2.49
C LEU A 51 -8.93 11.69 -3.83
N ARG A 52 -9.44 12.17 -4.97
CA ARG A 52 -9.02 11.66 -6.29
C ARG A 52 -7.53 11.88 -6.55
N GLU A 53 -7.01 13.03 -6.12
CA GLU A 53 -5.59 13.36 -6.24
C GLU A 53 -4.74 12.56 -5.25
N ALA A 54 -5.20 12.38 -4.01
CA ALA A 54 -4.55 11.51 -3.03
C ALA A 54 -4.44 10.06 -3.54
N LEU A 55 -5.50 9.53 -4.17
CA LEU A 55 -5.48 8.20 -4.78
C LEU A 55 -4.58 8.12 -6.02
N ARG A 56 -4.45 9.20 -6.79
CA ARG A 56 -3.49 9.28 -7.90
C ARG A 56 -2.04 9.25 -7.38
N LEU A 57 -1.73 10.12 -6.41
CA LEU A 57 -0.43 10.19 -5.76
C LEU A 57 -0.05 8.86 -5.07
N PHE A 58 -1.01 8.20 -4.42
CA PHE A 58 -0.85 6.84 -3.90
C PHE A 58 -0.42 5.84 -4.98
N ARG A 59 -1.07 5.84 -6.16
CA ARG A 59 -0.71 4.92 -7.25
C ARG A 59 0.69 5.16 -7.80
N GLU A 60 1.17 6.40 -7.73
CA GLU A 60 2.49 6.80 -8.22
C GLU A 60 3.61 6.50 -7.21
N ASN A 61 3.36 6.68 -5.91
CA ASN A 61 4.43 6.72 -4.91
C ASN A 61 4.41 5.58 -3.89
N ASN A 62 3.31 4.83 -3.75
CA ASN A 62 3.18 3.88 -2.66
C ASN A 62 4.06 2.62 -2.85
N LEU A 63 5.01 2.42 -1.93
CA LEU A 63 5.97 1.31 -2.00
C LEU A 63 5.32 -0.07 -1.84
N SER A 64 4.27 -0.19 -1.01
CA SER A 64 3.54 -1.46 -0.84
C SER A 64 2.83 -1.88 -2.12
N LEU A 65 2.25 -0.92 -2.85
CA LEU A 65 1.64 -1.16 -4.15
C LEU A 65 2.71 -1.53 -5.20
N SER A 66 3.82 -0.79 -5.25
CA SER A 66 4.93 -1.05 -6.17
C SER A 66 5.52 -2.46 -5.96
N ARG A 67 5.69 -2.88 -4.70
CA ARG A 67 6.11 -4.26 -4.35
C ARG A 67 5.14 -5.29 -4.90
N ALA A 68 3.84 -5.15 -4.62
CA ALA A 68 2.82 -6.10 -5.08
C ALA A 68 2.76 -6.19 -6.62
N GLN A 69 2.96 -5.07 -7.32
CA GLN A 69 3.05 -5.04 -8.77
C GLN A 69 4.32 -5.74 -9.29
N SER A 70 5.46 -5.51 -8.65
CA SER A 70 6.74 -6.14 -9.00
C SER A 70 6.71 -7.65 -8.81
N GLU A 71 6.13 -8.15 -7.71
CA GLU A 71 5.89 -9.58 -7.48
C GLU A 71 5.00 -10.19 -8.59
N ALA A 72 3.92 -9.50 -8.97
CA ALA A 72 3.08 -9.93 -10.09
C ALA A 72 3.81 -9.90 -11.44
N GLN A 73 4.75 -8.97 -11.63
CA GLN A 73 5.56 -8.87 -12.84
C GLN A 73 6.62 -9.96 -12.92
N ALA A 74 7.23 -10.36 -11.79
CA ALA A 74 8.16 -11.48 -11.71
C ALA A 74 7.51 -12.78 -12.23
N LEU A 75 6.30 -13.10 -11.77
CA LEU A 75 5.56 -14.29 -12.22
C LEU A 75 5.16 -14.22 -13.70
N ARG A 76 4.99 -13.02 -14.28
CA ARG A 76 4.84 -12.88 -15.74
C ARG A 76 6.14 -13.18 -16.48
N GLY A 77 7.28 -12.81 -15.91
CA GLY A 77 8.60 -13.18 -16.41
C GLY A 77 8.78 -14.70 -16.41
N GLU A 78 8.47 -15.37 -15.30
CA GLU A 78 8.48 -16.83 -15.21
C GLU A 78 7.54 -17.49 -16.23
N ALA A 79 6.34 -16.93 -16.44
CA ALA A 79 5.42 -17.43 -17.47
C ALA A 79 5.94 -17.25 -18.91
N ARG A 80 6.79 -16.25 -19.17
CA ARG A 80 7.51 -16.14 -20.44
C ARG A 80 8.65 -17.15 -20.52
N GLN A 81 9.43 -17.31 -19.45
CA GLN A 81 10.53 -18.27 -19.37
C GLN A 81 10.06 -19.70 -19.58
N ALA A 82 8.88 -20.07 -19.07
CA ALA A 82 8.28 -21.40 -19.28
C ALA A 82 8.02 -21.74 -20.76
N ARG A 83 8.09 -20.75 -21.67
CA ARG A 83 7.99 -20.96 -23.13
C ARG A 83 9.34 -21.13 -23.81
N ALA A 84 10.45 -20.89 -23.13
CA ALA A 84 11.77 -21.17 -23.71
C ALA A 84 11.91 -22.68 -23.90
N TYR A 85 12.62 -23.10 -24.94
CA TYR A 85 13.08 -24.48 -25.02
C TYR A 85 14.32 -24.64 -24.13
N PRO A 86 14.55 -25.82 -23.54
CA PRO A 86 15.82 -26.13 -22.89
C PRO A 86 16.98 -25.90 -23.86
N ASN A 87 18.07 -25.33 -23.38
CA ASN A 87 19.26 -25.15 -24.19
C ASN A 87 19.85 -26.52 -24.57
N PRO A 88 20.41 -26.66 -25.79
CA PRO A 88 21.15 -27.86 -26.15
C PRO A 88 22.43 -27.98 -25.30
N THR A 89 22.87 -29.22 -25.08
CA THR A 89 24.14 -29.52 -24.40
C THR A 89 25.17 -29.97 -25.42
N LEU A 90 26.29 -29.24 -25.55
CA LEU A 90 27.46 -29.67 -26.31
C LEU A 90 28.42 -30.38 -25.36
N GLN A 91 28.83 -31.60 -25.70
CA GLN A 91 29.78 -32.40 -24.94
C GLN A 91 30.94 -32.81 -25.85
N ALA A 92 32.15 -32.68 -25.33
CA ALA A 92 33.37 -33.20 -25.94
C ALA A 92 34.02 -34.16 -24.94
N THR A 93 34.27 -35.39 -25.36
CA THR A 93 34.87 -36.44 -24.52
C THR A 93 36.10 -37.00 -25.23
N HIS A 94 37.20 -37.12 -24.51
CA HIS A 94 38.39 -37.84 -24.97
C HIS A 94 38.66 -38.99 -24.01
N GLU A 95 38.65 -40.21 -24.54
CA GLU A 95 38.76 -41.44 -23.78
C GLU A 95 39.99 -42.24 -24.22
N PRO A 96 41.11 -42.16 -23.46
CA PRO A 96 42.27 -43.01 -23.71
C PRO A 96 41.98 -44.43 -23.19
N LEU A 97 42.08 -45.41 -24.08
CA LEU A 97 41.83 -46.83 -23.84
C LEU A 97 43.15 -47.61 -23.90
N TRP A 98 43.30 -48.59 -23.03
CA TRP A 98 44.49 -49.44 -22.99
C TRP A 98 44.13 -50.89 -22.70
N ARG A 99 44.77 -51.81 -23.42
CA ARG A 99 44.68 -53.26 -23.19
C ARG A 99 46.07 -53.85 -23.33
N GLY A 100 46.69 -54.22 -22.21
CA GLY A 100 48.11 -54.62 -22.21
C GLY A 100 49.00 -53.46 -22.68
N SER A 101 49.83 -53.67 -23.70
CA SER A 101 50.67 -52.63 -24.33
C SER A 101 49.95 -51.83 -25.41
N GLU A 102 48.74 -52.23 -25.81
CA GLU A 102 47.98 -51.56 -26.86
C GLU A 102 47.35 -50.28 -26.33
N ARG A 103 47.59 -49.16 -27.03
CA ARG A 103 47.03 -47.84 -26.72
C ARG A 103 46.09 -47.42 -27.83
N GLN A 104 44.86 -47.10 -27.47
CA GLN A 104 43.87 -46.51 -28.36
C GLN A 104 43.28 -45.27 -27.72
N SER A 105 42.68 -44.38 -28.50
CA SER A 105 41.92 -43.27 -27.96
C SER A 105 40.69 -43.01 -28.79
N GLU A 106 39.60 -42.69 -28.13
CA GLU A 106 38.35 -42.30 -28.77
C GLU A 106 38.03 -40.86 -28.41
N THR A 107 37.65 -40.07 -29.41
CA THR A 107 37.19 -38.70 -29.22
C THR A 107 35.78 -38.58 -29.73
N TYR A 108 34.91 -38.02 -28.89
CA TYR A 108 33.49 -37.80 -29.14
C TYR A 108 33.20 -36.31 -29.09
N LEU A 109 32.42 -35.83 -30.05
CA LEU A 109 31.78 -34.52 -29.99
C LEU A 109 30.30 -34.72 -30.25
N ASN A 110 29.44 -34.37 -29.31
CA ASN A 110 28.00 -34.57 -29.44
C ASN A 110 27.19 -33.38 -28.91
N VAL A 111 26.08 -33.13 -29.57
CA VAL A 111 25.04 -32.18 -29.15
C VAL A 111 23.81 -32.98 -28.76
N SER A 112 23.27 -32.72 -27.57
CA SER A 112 22.03 -33.33 -27.08
C SER A 112 20.96 -32.26 -26.84
N GLN A 113 19.74 -32.53 -27.30
CA GLN A 113 18.58 -31.68 -27.10
C GLN A 113 17.44 -32.50 -26.49
N GLN A 114 16.93 -32.06 -25.34
CA GLN A 114 15.71 -32.60 -24.78
C GLN A 114 14.48 -32.09 -25.54
N ILE A 115 13.55 -32.98 -25.85
CA ILE A 115 12.30 -32.71 -26.55
C ILE A 115 11.15 -32.78 -25.55
N GLU A 116 10.69 -31.62 -25.10
CA GLU A 116 9.60 -31.51 -24.11
C GLU A 116 8.21 -31.72 -24.75
N TRP A 117 7.92 -32.92 -25.24
CA TRP A 117 6.65 -33.23 -25.90
C TRP A 117 5.52 -33.60 -24.91
N SER A 118 5.87 -34.04 -23.69
CA SER A 118 4.93 -34.69 -22.80
C SER A 118 4.22 -33.66 -21.90
N GLY A 119 4.97 -32.72 -21.30
CA GLY A 119 4.47 -31.82 -20.26
C GLY A 119 4.40 -30.34 -20.62
N ARG A 120 5.09 -29.92 -21.68
CA ARG A 120 5.35 -28.50 -21.99
C ARG A 120 4.11 -27.62 -22.05
N SER A 121 3.06 -28.04 -22.76
CA SER A 121 1.83 -27.25 -22.87
C SER A 121 1.13 -27.06 -21.52
N ALA A 122 1.17 -28.07 -20.66
CA ALA A 122 0.60 -28.02 -19.32
C ALA A 122 1.46 -27.14 -18.38
N GLN A 123 2.78 -27.23 -18.47
CA GLN A 123 3.71 -26.36 -17.71
C GLN A 123 3.58 -24.88 -18.12
N ILE A 124 3.53 -24.58 -19.42
CA ILE A 124 3.27 -23.23 -19.94
C ILE A 124 1.93 -22.69 -19.42
N ARG A 125 0.89 -23.52 -19.44
CA ARG A 125 -0.43 -23.13 -18.90
C ARG A 125 -0.37 -22.90 -17.39
N ALA A 126 0.29 -23.76 -16.63
CA ALA A 126 0.44 -23.59 -15.18
C ALA A 126 1.16 -22.29 -14.83
N ALA A 127 2.27 -21.98 -15.51
CA ALA A 127 3.00 -20.74 -15.32
C ALA A 127 2.14 -19.51 -15.69
N ARG A 128 1.39 -19.58 -16.81
CA ARG A 128 0.46 -18.52 -17.22
C ARG A 128 -0.64 -18.27 -16.20
N GLU A 129 -1.31 -19.32 -15.71
CA GLU A 129 -2.39 -19.16 -14.73
C GLU A 129 -1.85 -18.70 -13.37
N ARG A 130 -0.65 -19.12 -12.97
CA ARG A 130 0.04 -18.58 -11.79
C ARG A 130 0.30 -17.08 -11.93
N ALA A 131 0.74 -16.61 -13.09
CA ALA A 131 0.89 -15.18 -13.36
C ALA A 131 -0.45 -14.43 -13.35
N THR A 132 -1.53 -15.02 -13.88
CA THR A 132 -2.89 -14.45 -13.79
C THR A 132 -3.36 -14.33 -12.34
N ALA A 133 -3.17 -15.37 -11.53
CA ALA A 133 -3.51 -15.36 -10.11
C ALA A 133 -2.73 -14.30 -9.32
N ALA A 134 -1.45 -14.11 -9.63
CA ALA A 134 -0.64 -13.06 -9.02
C ALA A 134 -1.13 -11.65 -9.35
N ARG A 135 -1.51 -11.40 -10.60
CA ARG A 135 -2.14 -10.13 -11.01
C ARG A 135 -3.45 -9.89 -10.25
N ALA A 136 -4.29 -10.90 -10.13
CA ALA A 136 -5.55 -10.81 -9.40
C ALA A 136 -5.33 -10.57 -7.90
N ARG A 137 -4.29 -11.17 -7.31
CA ARG A 137 -3.85 -10.90 -5.94
C ARG A 137 -3.39 -9.45 -5.77
N ALA A 138 -2.52 -8.95 -6.65
CA ALA A 138 -2.08 -7.56 -6.62
C ALA A 138 -3.24 -6.56 -6.76
N ALA A 139 -4.24 -6.87 -7.59
CA ALA A 139 -5.45 -6.06 -7.70
C ALA A 139 -6.30 -6.05 -6.42
N ALA A 140 -6.41 -7.20 -5.73
CA ALA A 140 -7.08 -7.27 -4.43
C ALA A 140 -6.32 -6.51 -3.33
N ASP A 141 -5.00 -6.61 -3.32
CA ASP A 141 -4.16 -5.88 -2.37
C ASP A 141 -4.21 -4.36 -2.65
N SER A 142 -4.22 -3.95 -3.91
CA SER A 142 -4.45 -2.56 -4.30
C SER A 142 -5.80 -2.03 -3.81
N ALA A 143 -6.89 -2.79 -3.92
CA ALA A 143 -8.20 -2.36 -3.43
C ALA A 143 -8.22 -2.16 -1.90
N ARG A 144 -7.50 -3.01 -1.15
CA ARG A 144 -7.33 -2.86 0.30
C ARG A 144 -6.55 -1.61 0.67
N LEU A 145 -5.43 -1.36 -0.03
CA LEU A 145 -4.61 -0.17 0.20
C LEU A 145 -5.34 1.13 -0.19
N VAL A 146 -6.18 1.10 -1.23
CA VAL A 146 -7.04 2.24 -1.60
C VAL A 146 -8.00 2.62 -0.47
N LEU A 147 -8.58 1.65 0.24
CA LEU A 147 -9.40 1.94 1.42
C LEU A 147 -8.57 2.57 2.54
N GLN A 148 -7.37 2.04 2.81
CA GLN A 148 -6.47 2.59 3.83
C GLN A 148 -6.10 4.06 3.56
N VAL A 149 -5.78 4.40 2.31
CA VAL A 149 -5.52 5.79 1.89
C VAL A 149 -6.76 6.66 2.05
N THR A 150 -7.94 6.10 1.75
CA THR A 150 -9.20 6.81 1.90
C THR A 150 -9.48 7.12 3.36
N GLU A 151 -9.27 6.16 4.26
CA GLU A 151 -9.42 6.36 5.71
C GLU A 151 -8.46 7.43 6.24
N ALA A 152 -7.17 7.37 5.87
CA ALA A 152 -6.19 8.40 6.23
C ALA A 152 -6.56 9.79 5.68
N TYR A 153 -7.10 9.86 4.46
CA TYR A 153 -7.60 11.10 3.87
C TYR A 153 -8.79 11.65 4.67
N VAL A 154 -9.76 10.79 5.03
CA VAL A 154 -10.92 11.17 5.83
C VAL A 154 -10.46 11.69 7.19
N GLU A 155 -9.52 11.02 7.84
CA GLU A 155 -8.96 11.43 9.14
C GLU A 155 -8.29 12.80 9.06
N ALA A 156 -7.42 13.03 8.06
CA ALA A 156 -6.78 14.33 7.85
C ALA A 156 -7.80 15.45 7.59
N ALA A 157 -8.78 15.22 6.72
CA ALA A 157 -9.83 16.20 6.42
C ALA A 157 -10.70 16.52 7.64
N THR A 158 -10.90 15.53 8.51
CA THR A 158 -11.66 15.64 9.77
C THR A 158 -10.91 16.46 10.79
N ALA A 159 -9.65 16.10 11.06
CA ALA A 159 -8.79 16.80 12.01
C ALA A 159 -8.69 18.28 11.63
N GLU A 160 -8.53 18.59 10.32
CA GLU A 160 -8.49 19.97 9.84
C GLU A 160 -9.81 20.72 10.09
N THR A 161 -10.94 20.02 9.94
CA THR A 161 -12.26 20.59 10.19
C THR A 161 -12.49 20.84 11.68
N ARG A 162 -12.14 19.90 12.55
CA ARG A 162 -12.21 20.06 14.01
C ARG A 162 -11.34 21.22 14.46
N LEU A 163 -10.10 21.30 13.94
CA LEU A 163 -9.18 22.40 14.23
C LEU A 163 -9.78 23.76 13.85
N ARG A 164 -10.42 23.89 12.68
CA ARG A 164 -11.12 25.14 12.30
C ARG A 164 -12.26 25.48 13.27
N ARG A 165 -13.06 24.51 13.71
CA ARG A 165 -14.15 24.74 14.67
C ARG A 165 -13.65 25.14 16.06
N LEU A 166 -12.61 24.47 16.56
CA LEU A 166 -12.01 24.80 17.84
C LEU A 166 -11.32 26.16 17.84
N ARG A 167 -10.70 26.56 16.72
CA ARG A 167 -10.16 27.93 16.56
C ARG A 167 -11.26 28.97 16.74
N GLN A 168 -12.39 28.82 16.04
CA GLN A 168 -13.53 29.74 16.15
C GLN A 168 -13.98 29.93 17.60
N VAL A 169 -14.12 28.85 18.37
CA VAL A 169 -14.53 28.95 19.78
C VAL A 169 -13.42 29.54 20.66
N THR A 170 -12.15 29.21 20.40
CA THR A 170 -11.01 29.78 21.14
C THR A 170 -10.91 31.28 20.93
N ASP A 171 -11.19 31.77 19.72
CA ASP A 171 -11.16 33.20 19.39
C ASP A 171 -12.24 34.00 20.15
N VAL A 172 -13.42 33.40 20.37
CA VAL A 172 -14.46 33.99 21.25
C VAL A 172 -13.92 34.22 22.67
N PHE A 173 -13.25 33.23 23.26
CA PHE A 173 -12.70 33.36 24.62
C PHE A 173 -11.47 34.29 24.68
N ARG A 174 -10.69 34.40 23.60
CA ARG A 174 -9.62 35.41 23.52
C ARG A 174 -10.19 36.83 23.51
N GLN A 175 -11.27 37.05 22.76
CA GLN A 175 -11.93 38.35 22.69
C GLN A 175 -12.61 38.69 24.02
N ALA A 176 -13.37 37.76 24.59
CA ALA A 176 -14.02 37.95 25.89
C ALA A 176 -13.03 38.25 27.03
N ASP A 177 -11.85 37.60 27.04
CA ASP A 177 -10.78 37.90 28.01
C ASP A 177 -10.21 39.33 27.83
N SER A 178 -10.08 39.78 26.58
CA SER A 178 -9.67 41.16 26.26
C SER A 178 -10.71 42.18 26.74
N SER A 179 -11.99 41.96 26.43
CA SER A 179 -13.11 42.82 26.86
C SER A 179 -13.20 42.89 28.40
N MET A 180 -13.12 41.74 29.08
CA MET A 180 -13.11 41.66 30.55
C MET A 180 -11.92 42.38 31.18
N THR A 181 -10.74 42.33 30.55
CA THR A 181 -9.54 43.05 31.03
C THR A 181 -9.74 44.56 30.99
N LYS A 182 -10.36 45.09 29.92
CA LYS A 182 -10.67 46.53 29.78
C LYS A 182 -11.70 46.98 30.82
N ARG A 183 -12.84 46.30 30.90
CA ARG A 183 -13.90 46.62 31.88
C ARG A 183 -13.40 46.59 33.33
N ARG A 184 -12.51 45.65 33.65
CA ARG A 184 -11.87 45.60 34.97
C ARG A 184 -10.97 46.80 35.23
N SER A 185 -10.22 47.28 34.24
CA SER A 185 -9.38 48.49 34.39
C SER A 185 -10.22 49.75 34.58
N GLU A 186 -11.45 49.75 34.08
CA GLU A 186 -12.46 50.80 34.26
C GLU A 186 -13.26 50.65 35.56
N GLY A 187 -13.02 49.58 36.34
CA GLY A 187 -13.75 49.30 37.59
C GLY A 187 -15.12 48.64 37.42
N ASP A 188 -15.55 48.38 36.18
CA ASP A 188 -16.86 47.82 35.81
C ASP A 188 -16.91 46.28 35.86
N ALA A 189 -15.83 45.61 36.30
CA ALA A 189 -15.82 44.15 36.37
C ALA A 189 -15.07 43.59 37.59
N SER A 190 -15.63 42.50 38.13
CA SER A 190 -15.08 41.83 39.31
C SER A 190 -13.78 41.07 39.03
N GLY A 191 -12.91 41.02 40.04
CA GLY A 191 -11.68 40.24 39.97
C GLY A 191 -11.90 38.73 39.79
N TYR A 192 -13.04 38.23 40.27
CA TYR A 192 -13.47 36.84 40.09
C TYR A 192 -13.81 36.55 38.62
N ALA A 193 -14.64 37.37 37.98
CA ALA A 193 -15.01 37.20 36.57
C ALA A 193 -13.78 37.21 35.65
N ALA A 194 -12.83 38.12 35.90
CA ALA A 194 -11.55 38.18 35.18
C ALA A 194 -10.64 36.96 35.39
N ARG A 195 -10.71 36.27 36.53
CA ARG A 195 -9.99 35.00 36.72
C ARG A 195 -10.72 33.84 36.03
N ARG A 196 -12.06 33.86 36.06
CA ARG A 196 -12.89 32.82 35.44
C ARG A 196 -12.72 32.80 33.92
N ILE A 197 -12.78 33.94 33.24
CA ILE A 197 -12.60 33.98 31.77
C ILE A 197 -11.20 33.49 31.35
N ARG A 198 -10.14 33.88 32.09
CA ARG A 198 -8.76 33.42 31.82
C ARG A 198 -8.62 31.91 31.94
N LEU A 199 -9.30 31.29 32.91
CA LEU A 199 -9.32 29.84 33.06
C LEU A 199 -9.98 29.16 31.84
N GLU A 200 -11.11 29.68 31.37
CA GLU A 200 -11.81 29.11 30.22
C GLU A 200 -11.04 29.31 28.91
N ARG A 201 -10.42 30.48 28.71
CA ARG A 201 -9.48 30.71 27.61
C ARG A 201 -8.34 29.70 27.64
N ALA A 202 -7.69 29.49 28.79
CA ALA A 202 -6.60 28.53 28.91
C ALA A 202 -7.02 27.09 28.55
N ARG A 203 -8.24 26.68 28.93
CA ARG A 203 -8.81 25.38 28.56
C ARG A 203 -9.01 25.26 27.04
N TYR A 204 -9.54 26.28 26.38
CA TYR A 204 -9.74 26.26 24.93
C TYR A 204 -8.42 26.34 24.15
N GLU A 205 -7.42 27.08 24.64
CA GLU A 205 -6.06 27.08 24.09
C GLU A 205 -5.41 25.69 24.15
N GLN A 206 -5.59 24.96 25.28
CA GLN A 206 -5.10 23.60 25.43
C GLN A 206 -5.78 22.63 24.45
N ARG A 207 -7.10 22.73 24.27
CA ARG A 207 -7.83 21.96 23.24
C ARG A 207 -7.37 22.30 21.82
N LEU A 208 -7.11 23.57 21.54
CA LEU A 208 -6.60 24.02 20.25
C LEU A 208 -5.19 23.48 19.97
N ALA A 209 -4.31 23.45 20.98
CA ALA A 209 -2.99 22.85 20.88
C ALA A 209 -3.06 21.34 20.58
N ALA A 210 -3.97 20.61 21.23
CA ALA A 210 -4.22 19.20 20.95
C ALA A 210 -4.71 18.96 19.51
N ALA A 211 -5.68 19.76 19.04
CA ALA A 211 -6.18 19.65 17.66
C ALA A 211 -5.12 20.00 16.60
N ARG A 212 -4.18 20.90 16.91
CA ARG A 212 -3.02 21.18 16.03
C ARG A 212 -2.10 19.96 15.90
N LEU A 213 -1.90 19.21 16.98
CA LEU A 213 -1.12 17.98 16.95
C LEU A 213 -1.85 16.88 16.17
N GLU A 214 -3.16 16.70 16.38
CA GLU A 214 -4.00 15.74 15.64
C GLU A 214 -3.91 15.99 14.12
N VAL A 215 -3.99 17.25 13.68
CA VAL A 215 -3.81 17.61 12.27
C VAL A 215 -2.41 17.25 11.75
N ARG A 216 -1.34 17.52 12.51
CA ARG A 216 0.01 17.16 12.08
C ARG A 216 0.13 15.65 11.88
N ASN A 217 -0.28 14.86 12.87
CA ASN A 217 -0.21 13.40 12.81
C ASN A 217 -1.02 12.83 11.65
N ALA A 218 -2.26 13.30 11.45
CA ALA A 218 -3.11 12.80 10.37
C ALA A 218 -2.56 13.15 8.97
N ARG A 219 -1.95 14.34 8.83
CA ARG A 219 -1.30 14.74 7.57
C ARG A 219 -0.03 13.95 7.28
N GLU A 220 0.77 13.66 8.31
CA GLU A 220 1.97 12.81 8.19
C GLU A 220 1.60 11.38 7.79
N GLN A 221 0.54 10.81 8.39
CA GLN A 221 0.04 9.49 8.01
C GLN A 221 -0.46 9.45 6.56
N LEU A 222 -1.19 10.48 6.12
CA LEU A 222 -1.61 10.59 4.71
C LEU A 222 -0.39 10.75 3.78
N ALA A 223 0.57 11.61 4.14
CA ALA A 223 1.79 11.84 3.38
C ALA A 223 2.59 10.55 3.19
N LEU A 224 2.73 9.72 4.23
CA LEU A 224 3.41 8.42 4.18
C LEU A 224 2.82 7.49 3.11
N LEU A 225 1.51 7.58 2.85
CA LEU A 225 0.82 6.72 1.91
C LEU A 225 0.85 7.26 0.47
N VAL A 226 0.94 8.58 0.27
CA VAL A 226 0.72 9.22 -1.04
C VAL A 226 1.92 9.97 -1.60
N LEU A 227 2.90 10.36 -0.78
CA LEU A 227 4.08 11.12 -1.20
C LEU A 227 5.34 10.25 -1.21
N PRO A 228 6.36 10.61 -2.00
CA PRO A 228 7.69 10.03 -1.88
C PRO A 228 8.33 10.39 -0.52
N GLY A 229 9.27 9.55 -0.07
CA GLY A 229 9.94 9.71 1.22
C GLY A 229 10.62 11.08 1.38
N GLY A 230 10.55 11.65 2.59
CA GLY A 230 11.15 12.96 2.92
C GLY A 230 10.26 14.18 2.62
N THR A 231 9.05 14.00 2.09
CA THR A 231 8.11 15.10 1.85
C THR A 231 7.35 15.47 3.14
N PRO A 232 7.31 16.75 3.56
CA PRO A 232 7.03 17.11 4.96
C PRO A 232 5.58 16.96 5.40
N SER A 233 4.57 17.19 4.54
CA SER A 233 3.15 17.04 4.89
C SER A 233 2.23 17.31 3.69
N VAL A 234 1.02 16.75 3.68
CA VAL A 234 -0.05 17.11 2.73
C VAL A 234 -1.33 17.46 3.47
N ALA A 235 -2.02 18.52 3.06
CA ALA A 235 -3.33 18.90 3.60
C ALA A 235 -4.47 18.21 2.84
N ALA A 236 -5.58 17.92 3.52
CA ALA A 236 -6.71 17.22 2.92
C ALA A 236 -7.92 18.14 2.75
N LYS A 237 -8.49 18.18 1.54
CA LYS A 237 -9.70 18.97 1.29
C LYS A 237 -10.88 18.44 2.12
N THR A 238 -11.69 19.36 2.63
CA THR A 238 -12.86 19.04 3.47
C THR A 238 -13.81 18.07 2.79
N LEU A 239 -14.38 17.16 3.60
CA LEU A 239 -15.44 16.26 3.14
C LEU A 239 -16.67 17.04 2.65
N PRO A 240 -17.35 16.57 1.59
CA PRO A 240 -18.56 17.22 1.11
C PRO A 240 -19.66 17.23 2.18
N SER A 241 -20.41 18.33 2.22
CA SER A 241 -21.59 18.45 3.08
C SER A 241 -22.79 17.64 2.54
N LYS A 242 -22.85 17.43 1.22
CA LYS A 242 -23.91 16.65 0.58
C LYS A 242 -23.77 15.17 0.97
N ARG A 243 -24.87 14.56 1.40
CA ARG A 243 -24.91 13.14 1.76
C ARG A 243 -24.67 12.24 0.54
N PRO A 244 -24.00 11.08 0.69
CA PRO A 244 -23.89 10.10 -0.38
C PRO A 244 -25.26 9.52 -0.81
N PRO A 245 -25.36 8.96 -2.03
CA PRO A 245 -26.60 8.37 -2.54
C PRO A 245 -27.05 7.13 -1.74
N ALA A 246 -28.35 6.86 -1.71
CA ALA A 246 -28.86 5.59 -1.19
C ALA A 246 -28.41 4.44 -2.11
N ILE A 247 -28.09 3.29 -1.53
CA ILE A 247 -27.76 2.05 -2.25
C ILE A 247 -28.57 0.94 -1.61
N SER A 248 -29.21 0.09 -2.41
CA SER A 248 -29.96 -1.06 -1.89
C SER A 248 -29.04 -2.23 -1.54
N VAL A 249 -29.44 -3.09 -0.60
CA VAL A 249 -28.63 -4.27 -0.24
C VAL A 249 -28.52 -5.26 -1.40
N GLN A 250 -29.55 -5.38 -2.24
CA GLN A 250 -29.55 -6.25 -3.41
C GLN A 250 -28.54 -5.75 -4.45
N GLU A 251 -28.55 -4.46 -4.76
CA GLU A 251 -27.57 -3.81 -5.64
C GLU A 251 -26.14 -4.00 -5.11
N ALA A 252 -25.93 -3.77 -3.82
CA ALA A 252 -24.62 -3.94 -3.19
C ALA A 252 -24.09 -5.39 -3.29
N LEU A 253 -24.96 -6.38 -3.07
CA LEU A 253 -24.61 -7.80 -3.19
C LEU A 253 -24.32 -8.22 -4.63
N GLN A 254 -25.12 -7.75 -5.60
CA GLN A 254 -24.91 -8.04 -7.00
C GLN A 254 -23.58 -7.45 -7.50
N ALA A 255 -23.31 -6.18 -7.18
CA ALA A 255 -22.04 -5.53 -7.50
C ALA A 255 -20.84 -6.30 -6.90
N ALA A 256 -20.90 -6.64 -5.62
CA ALA A 256 -19.84 -7.37 -4.93
C ALA A 256 -19.50 -8.71 -5.59
N LEU A 257 -20.50 -9.47 -6.00
CA LEU A 257 -20.28 -10.79 -6.62
C LEU A 257 -19.74 -10.70 -8.06
N GLN A 258 -19.88 -9.56 -8.74
CA GLN A 258 -19.41 -9.37 -10.11
C GLN A 258 -18.05 -8.66 -10.19
N GLN A 259 -17.81 -7.70 -9.29
CA GLN A 259 -16.74 -6.72 -9.43
C GLN A 259 -15.64 -6.88 -8.39
N ARG A 260 -15.89 -7.52 -7.25
CA ARG A 260 -14.95 -7.53 -6.12
C ARG A 260 -13.62 -8.22 -6.48
N PRO A 261 -12.47 -7.51 -6.40
CA PRO A 261 -11.16 -8.06 -6.73
C PRO A 261 -10.76 -9.30 -5.92
N GLU A 262 -11.19 -9.38 -4.66
CA GLU A 262 -10.91 -10.55 -3.80
C GLU A 262 -11.56 -11.83 -4.31
N LEU A 263 -12.77 -11.76 -4.87
CA LEU A 263 -13.40 -12.94 -5.46
C LEU A 263 -12.65 -13.38 -6.71
N ARG A 264 -12.19 -12.43 -7.53
CA ARG A 264 -11.36 -12.68 -8.71
C ARG A 264 -10.01 -13.31 -8.34
N ARG A 265 -9.37 -12.84 -7.27
CA ARG A 265 -8.14 -13.45 -6.71
C ARG A 265 -8.33 -14.94 -6.46
N TRP A 266 -9.42 -15.33 -5.78
CA TRP A 266 -9.65 -16.74 -5.45
C TRP A 266 -10.12 -17.56 -6.66
N GLN A 267 -10.88 -16.98 -7.58
CA GLN A 267 -11.21 -17.60 -8.87
C GLN A 267 -9.93 -17.92 -9.67
N SER A 268 -9.02 -16.95 -9.82
CA SER A 268 -7.76 -17.17 -10.52
C SER A 268 -6.83 -18.14 -9.79
N ALA A 269 -6.85 -18.17 -8.45
CA ALA A 269 -6.10 -19.15 -7.68
C ALA A 269 -6.59 -20.59 -7.96
N VAL A 270 -7.90 -20.81 -8.06
CA VAL A 270 -8.46 -22.12 -8.45
C VAL A 270 -8.00 -22.52 -9.85
N GLU A 271 -8.03 -21.61 -10.82
CA GLU A 271 -7.54 -21.91 -12.18
C GLU A 271 -6.03 -22.21 -12.24
N ALA A 272 -5.24 -21.50 -11.43
CA ALA A 272 -3.82 -21.78 -11.27
C ALA A 272 -3.57 -23.19 -10.72
N GLN A 273 -4.31 -23.60 -9.68
CA GLN A 273 -4.19 -24.94 -9.10
C GLN A 273 -4.70 -26.04 -10.05
N LYS A 274 -5.76 -25.78 -10.82
CA LYS A 274 -6.19 -26.71 -11.88
C LYS A 274 -5.09 -26.92 -12.92
N ALA A 275 -4.39 -25.86 -13.31
CA ALA A 275 -3.30 -25.94 -14.26
C ALA A 275 -2.06 -26.63 -13.67
N ALA A 276 -1.71 -26.36 -12.41
CA ALA A 276 -0.62 -27.00 -11.69
C ALA A 276 -0.83 -28.51 -11.56
N ARG A 277 -2.02 -28.96 -11.14
CA ARG A 277 -2.39 -30.38 -11.12
C ARG A 277 -2.26 -31.06 -12.48
N ARG A 278 -2.65 -30.38 -13.56
CA ARG A 278 -2.48 -30.90 -14.93
C ARG A 278 -1.00 -31.03 -15.29
N ALA A 279 -0.17 -30.05 -14.94
CA ALA A 279 1.27 -30.10 -15.17
C ALA A 279 1.92 -31.28 -14.42
N ALA A 280 1.64 -31.43 -13.12
CA ALA A 280 2.15 -32.54 -12.31
C ALA A 280 1.77 -33.92 -12.88
N ARG A 281 0.54 -34.07 -13.39
CA ARG A 281 0.11 -35.31 -14.06
C ARG A 281 0.84 -35.58 -15.38
N ARG A 282 1.27 -34.54 -16.09
CA ARG A 282 1.97 -34.68 -17.37
C ARG A 282 3.46 -34.93 -17.19
N GLU A 283 4.05 -34.47 -16.10
CA GLU A 283 5.44 -34.75 -15.72
C GLU A 283 5.71 -36.24 -15.43
N ALA A 284 4.66 -37.04 -15.23
CA ALA A 284 4.77 -38.50 -15.19
C ALA A 284 5.16 -39.13 -16.55
N TRP A 285 5.07 -38.38 -17.65
CA TRP A 285 5.40 -38.87 -18.99
C TRP A 285 6.82 -38.45 -19.38
N PRO A 286 7.63 -39.37 -19.92
CA PRO A 286 9.02 -39.08 -20.22
C PRO A 286 9.18 -38.13 -21.42
N ASP A 287 10.17 -37.25 -21.32
CA ASP A 287 10.61 -36.40 -22.43
C ASP A 287 11.86 -37.02 -23.07
N PRO A 288 11.81 -37.40 -24.37
CA PRO A 288 12.95 -37.98 -25.06
C PRO A 288 14.03 -36.93 -25.33
N SER A 289 15.27 -37.38 -25.46
CA SER A 289 16.40 -36.58 -25.90
C SER A 289 16.90 -37.07 -27.25
N VAL A 290 17.18 -36.17 -28.18
CA VAL A 290 17.85 -36.48 -29.44
C VAL A 290 19.31 -36.06 -29.31
N THR A 291 20.23 -36.96 -29.61
CA THR A 291 21.67 -36.71 -29.56
C THR A 291 22.26 -36.98 -30.93
N ALA A 292 23.01 -36.02 -31.46
CA ALA A 292 23.76 -36.18 -32.70
C ALA A 292 25.23 -35.87 -32.43
N GLY A 293 26.14 -36.62 -33.04
CA GLY A 293 27.56 -36.41 -32.79
C GLY A 293 28.48 -37.06 -33.80
N TYR A 294 29.77 -36.85 -33.57
CA TYR A 294 30.86 -37.39 -34.35
C TYR A 294 31.84 -38.12 -33.45
N LYS A 295 32.26 -39.30 -33.87
CA LYS A 295 33.25 -40.14 -33.18
C LYS A 295 34.49 -40.27 -34.07
N ARG A 296 35.67 -40.16 -33.47
CA ARG A 296 36.97 -40.45 -34.10
C ARG A 296 37.80 -41.34 -33.19
N GLN A 297 38.38 -42.40 -33.76
CA GLN A 297 39.27 -43.33 -33.08
C GLN A 297 40.72 -43.12 -33.57
N SER A 298 41.70 -43.49 -32.74
CA SER A 298 43.14 -43.33 -33.02
C SER A 298 43.65 -44.21 -34.16
N ASP A 299 42.95 -45.30 -34.46
CA ASP A 299 43.23 -46.24 -35.55
C ASP A 299 42.69 -45.76 -36.92
N GLY A 300 42.12 -44.55 -36.98
CA GLY A 300 41.67 -43.89 -38.20
C GLY A 300 40.17 -44.03 -38.49
N PHE A 301 39.44 -44.87 -37.75
CA PHE A 301 37.99 -44.99 -37.88
C PHE A 301 37.29 -43.72 -37.38
N LYS A 302 36.29 -43.28 -38.13
CA LYS A 302 35.52 -42.06 -37.82
C LYS A 302 34.12 -42.15 -38.40
N GLY A 303 33.15 -41.54 -37.73
CA GLY A 303 31.75 -41.59 -38.16
C GLY A 303 30.84 -40.65 -37.40
N ALA A 304 29.72 -40.30 -38.01
CA ALA A 304 28.63 -39.59 -37.35
C ALA A 304 27.63 -40.58 -36.76
N PHE A 305 26.94 -40.18 -35.69
CA PHE A 305 25.88 -40.97 -35.09
C PHE A 305 24.67 -40.09 -34.71
N LEU A 306 23.51 -40.74 -34.68
CA LEU A 306 22.25 -40.19 -34.18
C LEU A 306 21.68 -41.18 -33.15
N GLY A 307 21.30 -40.67 -31.99
CA GLY A 307 20.74 -41.45 -30.90
C GLY A 307 19.49 -40.79 -30.33
N VAL A 308 18.56 -41.61 -29.85
CA VAL A 308 17.38 -41.17 -29.10
C VAL A 308 17.44 -41.81 -27.73
N GLY A 309 17.34 -40.99 -26.68
CA GLY A 309 17.24 -41.44 -25.29
C GLY A 309 15.82 -41.21 -24.79
N ILE A 310 15.19 -42.23 -24.20
CA ILE A 310 13.86 -42.11 -23.59
C ILE A 310 14.00 -42.52 -22.12
N PRO A 311 13.85 -41.61 -21.15
CA PRO A 311 13.86 -42.00 -19.75
C PRO A 311 12.64 -42.89 -19.45
N LEU A 312 12.82 -43.96 -18.67
CA LEU A 312 11.72 -44.86 -18.30
C LEU A 312 11.32 -44.61 -16.84
N PRO A 313 10.11 -44.06 -16.57
CA PRO A 313 9.65 -43.78 -15.21
C PRO A 313 9.19 -45.06 -14.49
N LEU A 314 10.16 -45.90 -14.11
CA LEU A 314 9.90 -47.18 -13.44
C LEU A 314 9.56 -46.99 -11.95
N PHE A 315 10.32 -46.15 -11.25
CA PHE A 315 10.19 -45.92 -9.82
C PHE A 315 9.38 -44.65 -9.50
N ASP A 316 9.69 -43.54 -10.19
CA ASP A 316 9.01 -42.27 -9.99
C ASP A 316 8.07 -41.97 -11.17
N ARG A 317 6.77 -41.95 -10.88
CA ARG A 317 5.70 -41.57 -11.83
C ARG A 317 4.99 -40.29 -11.40
N ASN A 318 5.62 -39.50 -10.54
CA ASN A 318 5.12 -38.23 -10.01
C ASN A 318 3.73 -38.31 -9.34
N ARG A 319 3.35 -39.49 -8.80
CA ARG A 319 2.02 -39.74 -8.22
C ARG A 319 1.78 -38.87 -6.97
N GLY A 320 2.76 -38.80 -6.07
CA GLY A 320 2.67 -38.02 -4.85
C GLY A 320 2.54 -36.51 -5.12
N ALA A 321 3.26 -35.96 -6.11
CA ALA A 321 3.11 -34.56 -6.49
C ALA A 321 1.73 -34.28 -7.10
N ALA A 322 1.23 -35.17 -7.95
CA ALA A 322 -0.10 -35.04 -8.55
C ALA A 322 -1.24 -35.13 -7.51
N GLU A 323 -1.08 -35.94 -6.47
CA GLU A 323 -1.97 -36.03 -5.32
C GLU A 323 -1.92 -34.75 -4.47
N ALA A 324 -0.72 -34.26 -4.15
CA ALA A 324 -0.56 -33.00 -3.42
C ALA A 324 -1.20 -31.81 -4.16
N GLU A 325 -1.06 -31.74 -5.49
CA GLU A 325 -1.73 -30.71 -6.30
C GLU A 325 -3.26 -30.90 -6.39
N ALA A 326 -3.77 -32.12 -6.21
CA ALA A 326 -5.22 -32.36 -6.08
C ALA A 326 -5.75 -31.77 -4.77
N GLU A 327 -5.09 -32.03 -3.64
CA GLU A 327 -5.46 -31.47 -2.34
C GLU A 327 -5.33 -29.94 -2.32
N ARG A 328 -4.28 -29.38 -2.94
CA ARG A 328 -4.12 -27.91 -3.10
C ARG A 328 -5.26 -27.30 -3.92
N LEU A 329 -5.77 -28.01 -4.94
CA LEU A 329 -6.92 -27.56 -5.72
C LEU A 329 -8.21 -27.55 -4.88
N ASP A 330 -8.45 -28.59 -4.08
CA ASP A 330 -9.63 -28.66 -3.22
C ASP A 330 -9.59 -27.65 -2.08
N ALA A 331 -8.41 -27.39 -1.51
CA ALA A 331 -8.18 -26.27 -0.60
C ALA A 331 -8.49 -24.92 -1.27
N ALA A 332 -8.04 -24.69 -2.51
CA ALA A 332 -8.33 -23.46 -3.24
C ALA A 332 -9.82 -23.26 -3.54
N ARG A 333 -10.56 -24.33 -3.86
CA ARG A 333 -12.03 -24.29 -4.05
C ARG A 333 -12.77 -23.97 -2.76
N THR A 334 -12.32 -24.56 -1.65
CA THR A 334 -12.85 -24.28 -0.32
C THR A 334 -12.63 -22.82 0.05
N GLN A 335 -11.42 -22.30 -0.18
CA GLN A 335 -11.08 -20.91 0.08
C GLN A 335 -11.90 -19.93 -0.78
N GLN A 336 -12.16 -20.25 -2.04
CA GLN A 336 -13.05 -19.46 -2.90
C GLN A 336 -14.49 -19.43 -2.34
N SER A 337 -14.99 -20.57 -1.86
CA SER A 337 -16.33 -20.70 -1.29
C SER A 337 -16.45 -19.92 0.04
N LEU A 338 -15.41 -19.99 0.88
CA LEU A 338 -15.30 -19.21 2.10
C LEU A 338 -15.31 -17.71 1.80
N ALA A 339 -14.46 -17.26 0.88
CA ALA A 339 -14.40 -15.86 0.46
C ALA A 339 -15.77 -15.37 -0.06
N ARG A 340 -16.51 -16.19 -0.82
CA ARG A 340 -17.85 -15.82 -1.28
C ARG A 340 -18.83 -15.61 -0.12
N ARG A 341 -18.74 -16.40 0.95
CA ARG A 341 -19.57 -16.24 2.16
C ARG A 341 -19.18 -15.00 2.94
N GLU A 342 -17.88 -14.79 3.15
CA GLU A 342 -17.32 -13.62 3.83
C GLU A 342 -17.72 -12.32 3.13
N ILE A 343 -17.59 -12.26 1.80
CA ILE A 343 -17.98 -11.10 0.98
C ILE A 343 -19.46 -10.77 1.18
N ARG A 344 -20.34 -11.78 1.16
CA ARG A 344 -21.79 -11.56 1.38
C ARG A 344 -22.08 -11.01 2.78
N ASN A 345 -21.39 -11.53 3.79
CA ASN A 345 -21.55 -11.06 5.16
C ASN A 345 -21.05 -9.61 5.31
N GLU A 346 -19.86 -9.33 4.79
CA GLU A 346 -19.24 -8.01 4.85
C GLU A 346 -20.09 -6.94 4.15
N VAL A 347 -20.66 -7.25 2.97
CA VAL A 347 -21.57 -6.33 2.27
C VAL A 347 -22.81 -6.03 3.11
N ARG A 348 -23.42 -7.04 3.74
CA ARG A 348 -24.59 -6.82 4.60
C ARG A 348 -24.25 -5.97 5.82
N GLN A 349 -23.11 -6.23 6.46
CA GLN A 349 -22.63 -5.46 7.61
C GLN A 349 -22.32 -4.00 7.21
N ALA A 350 -21.58 -3.80 6.13
CA ALA A 350 -21.26 -2.47 5.62
C ALA A 350 -22.52 -1.69 5.21
N HIS A 351 -23.48 -2.35 4.55
CA HIS A 351 -24.76 -1.75 4.18
C HIS A 351 -25.60 -1.36 5.40
N ALA A 352 -25.69 -2.24 6.41
CA ALA A 352 -26.41 -1.95 7.65
C ALA A 352 -25.78 -0.77 8.40
N ALA A 353 -24.45 -0.74 8.50
CA ALA A 353 -23.71 0.36 9.11
C ALA A 353 -23.93 1.68 8.35
N TYR A 354 -23.84 1.65 7.01
CA TYR A 354 -24.11 2.83 6.17
C TYR A 354 -25.55 3.33 6.32
N THR A 355 -26.53 2.44 6.32
CA THR A 355 -27.95 2.81 6.47
C THR A 355 -28.23 3.38 7.86
N SER A 356 -27.55 2.88 8.91
CA SER A 356 -27.60 3.46 10.25
C SER A 356 -27.00 4.87 10.27
N ALA A 357 -25.76 5.04 9.77
CA ALA A 357 -25.08 6.33 9.72
C ALA A 357 -25.86 7.37 8.90
N ARG A 358 -26.48 6.94 7.80
CA ARG A 358 -27.33 7.80 6.95
C ARG A 358 -28.58 8.27 7.69
N ARG A 359 -29.25 7.39 8.44
CA ARG A 359 -30.39 7.76 9.29
C ARG A 359 -29.97 8.73 10.41
N GLN A 360 -28.85 8.48 11.09
CA GLN A 360 -28.33 9.38 12.12
C GLN A 360 -27.97 10.76 11.55
N SER A 361 -27.37 10.80 10.36
CA SER A 361 -27.08 12.06 9.68
C SER A 361 -28.34 12.82 9.25
N GLN A 362 -29.45 12.11 8.96
CA GLN A 362 -30.75 12.72 8.64
C GLN A 362 -31.41 13.41 9.83
N LEU A 363 -31.15 12.92 11.05
CA LEU A 363 -31.68 13.54 12.28
C LEU A 363 -30.97 14.86 12.64
N LEU A 364 -29.80 15.13 12.06
CA LEU A 364 -29.12 16.41 12.23
C LEU A 364 -29.84 17.48 11.40
N SER A 365 -30.55 18.39 12.07
CA SER A 365 -31.23 19.50 11.41
C SER A 365 -30.25 20.63 11.08
N ASP A 366 -30.33 21.13 9.85
CA ASP A 366 -29.57 22.32 9.44
C ASP A 366 -29.96 23.54 10.28
N GLU A 367 -31.20 23.59 10.76
CA GLU A 367 -31.72 24.60 11.67
C GLU A 367 -30.95 24.65 13.00
N LEU A 368 -30.70 23.50 13.64
CA LEU A 368 -29.94 23.44 14.90
C LEU A 368 -28.49 23.90 14.70
N LEU A 369 -27.88 23.59 13.56
CA LEU A 369 -26.52 24.05 13.23
C LEU A 369 -26.45 25.54 12.93
N ARG A 370 -27.49 26.13 12.32
CA ARG A 370 -27.57 27.58 12.12
C ARG A 370 -27.85 28.29 13.44
N GLY A 371 -28.88 27.85 14.17
CA GLY A 371 -29.30 28.41 15.45
C GLY A 371 -28.17 28.45 16.49
N SER A 372 -27.38 27.38 16.64
CA SER A 372 -26.21 27.40 17.55
C SER A 372 -25.14 28.42 17.15
N GLY A 373 -24.97 28.69 15.84
CA GLY A 373 -24.06 29.73 15.35
C GLY A 373 -24.57 31.14 15.62
N ASP A 374 -25.86 31.35 15.45
CA ASP A 374 -26.50 32.63 15.72
C ASP A 374 -26.52 32.95 17.22
N LEU A 375 -26.81 31.96 18.07
CA LEU A 375 -26.77 32.10 19.53
C LEU A 375 -25.37 32.48 20.03
N LEU A 376 -24.31 31.84 19.53
CA LEU A 376 -22.93 32.19 19.89
C LEU A 376 -22.60 33.63 19.50
N ARG A 377 -22.99 34.05 18.29
CA ARG A 377 -22.74 35.40 17.79
C ARG A 377 -23.48 36.45 18.63
N ILE A 378 -24.75 36.22 18.94
CA ILE A 378 -25.55 37.10 19.81
C ILE A 378 -24.90 37.19 21.19
N ALA A 379 -24.59 36.04 21.80
CA ALA A 379 -23.99 36.00 23.12
C ALA A 379 -22.62 36.69 23.19
N GLN A 380 -21.82 36.55 22.13
CA GLN A 380 -20.52 37.24 22.02
C GLN A 380 -20.70 38.76 21.96
N THR A 381 -21.59 39.26 21.11
CA THR A 381 -21.85 40.70 20.99
C THR A 381 -22.41 41.28 22.29
N SER A 382 -23.44 40.66 22.87
CA SER A 382 -24.05 41.14 24.12
C SER A 382 -23.11 41.02 25.32
N TYR A 383 -22.19 40.05 25.35
CA TYR A 383 -21.15 39.99 26.38
C TYR A 383 -20.14 41.13 26.25
N ASP A 384 -19.71 41.44 25.02
CA ASP A 384 -18.79 42.54 24.74
C ASP A 384 -19.42 43.90 25.09
N GLU A 385 -20.73 44.05 24.92
CA GLU A 385 -21.53 45.23 25.32
C GLU A 385 -21.87 45.24 26.83
N GLY A 386 -21.57 44.15 27.54
CA GLY A 386 -21.82 44.02 28.98
C GLY A 386 -23.26 43.69 29.36
N GLU A 387 -24.13 43.44 28.39
CA GLU A 387 -25.54 43.08 28.57
C GLU A 387 -25.73 41.60 28.93
N MET A 388 -24.76 40.74 28.62
CA MET A 388 -24.83 39.29 28.88
C MET A 388 -23.71 38.82 29.81
N SER A 389 -24.00 37.82 30.64
CA SER A 389 -23.05 37.28 31.61
C SER A 389 -22.02 36.33 30.97
N LEU A 390 -20.89 36.12 31.67
CA LEU A 390 -19.90 35.13 31.24
C LEU A 390 -20.47 33.70 31.17
N VAL A 391 -21.44 33.38 32.02
CA VAL A 391 -22.07 32.05 32.06
C VAL A 391 -22.84 31.80 30.77
N GLU A 392 -23.64 32.77 30.33
CA GLU A 392 -24.40 32.64 29.09
C GLU A 392 -23.52 32.59 27.85
N LEU A 393 -22.41 33.35 27.82
CA LEU A 393 -21.41 33.22 26.76
C LEU A 393 -20.79 31.82 26.73
N LEU A 394 -20.48 31.26 27.90
CA LEU A 394 -19.95 29.89 28.02
C LEU A 394 -20.96 28.87 27.51
N ASP A 395 -22.22 28.98 27.91
CA ASP A 395 -23.29 28.08 27.48
C ASP A 395 -23.48 28.12 25.96
N ALA A 396 -23.50 29.32 25.37
CA ALA A 396 -23.62 29.49 23.92
C ALA A 396 -22.39 28.92 23.17
N ALA A 397 -21.18 29.13 23.70
CA ALA A 397 -19.94 28.61 23.11
C ALA A 397 -19.86 27.08 23.17
N ASP A 398 -20.27 26.49 24.28
CA ASP A 398 -20.31 25.04 24.46
C ASP A 398 -21.38 24.40 23.58
N ALA A 399 -22.59 24.98 23.51
CA ALA A 399 -23.64 24.53 22.60
C ALA A 399 -23.19 24.58 21.12
N TYR A 400 -22.52 25.66 20.70
CA TYR A 400 -21.95 25.77 19.36
C TYR A 400 -20.87 24.72 19.11
N ARG A 401 -19.91 24.59 20.03
CA ARG A 401 -18.82 23.60 19.93
C ARG A 401 -19.40 22.20 19.74
N ASP A 402 -20.32 21.81 20.62
CA ASP A 402 -20.87 20.45 20.64
C ASP A 402 -21.70 20.17 19.39
N ALA A 403 -22.54 21.12 18.96
CA ALA A 403 -23.28 21.00 17.71
C ALA A 403 -22.35 20.86 16.48
N ARG A 404 -21.28 21.66 16.41
CA ARG A 404 -20.34 21.63 15.29
C ARG A 404 -19.47 20.38 15.27
N LEU A 405 -18.95 19.94 16.42
CA LEU A 405 -18.16 18.71 16.50
C LEU A 405 -19.02 17.48 16.22
N ARG A 406 -20.24 17.43 16.78
CA ARG A 406 -21.20 16.35 16.48
C ARG A 406 -21.54 16.26 15.00
N SER A 407 -21.71 17.41 14.32
CA SER A 407 -21.92 17.47 12.87
C SER A 407 -20.73 16.94 12.07
N VAL A 408 -19.50 17.22 12.53
CA VAL A 408 -18.29 16.68 11.91
C VAL A 408 -18.26 15.16 12.09
N ASP A 409 -18.48 14.66 13.30
CA ASP A 409 -18.43 13.22 13.62
C ASP A 409 -19.45 12.42 12.81
N LEU A 410 -20.71 12.88 12.74
CA LEU A 410 -21.76 12.23 11.96
C LEU A 410 -21.46 12.19 10.46
N ARG A 411 -20.86 13.26 9.94
CA ARG A 411 -20.46 13.33 8.52
C ARG A 411 -19.30 12.41 8.22
N VAL A 412 -18.34 12.32 9.12
CA VAL A 412 -17.19 11.43 9.01
C VAL A 412 -17.61 9.98 9.07
N ASP A 413 -18.44 9.60 10.06
CA ASP A 413 -18.99 8.25 10.13
C ASP A 413 -19.77 7.91 8.85
N LEU A 414 -20.64 8.80 8.37
CA LEU A 414 -21.38 8.60 7.12
C LEU A 414 -20.48 8.34 5.91
N TRP A 415 -19.47 9.17 5.68
CA TRP A 415 -18.56 9.03 4.54
C TRP A 415 -17.66 7.79 4.69
N THR A 416 -17.16 7.50 5.89
CA THR A 416 -16.39 6.28 6.15
C THR A 416 -17.23 5.03 5.87
N ARG A 417 -18.47 4.95 6.40
CA ARG A 417 -19.35 3.80 6.12
C ARG A 417 -19.69 3.68 4.63
N TYR A 418 -19.87 4.80 3.94
CA TYR A 418 -20.10 4.81 2.50
C TYR A 418 -18.89 4.25 1.73
N PHE A 419 -17.67 4.67 2.05
CA PHE A 419 -16.46 4.14 1.42
C PHE A 419 -16.21 2.67 1.75
N SER A 420 -16.48 2.23 2.98
CA SER A 420 -16.44 0.82 3.34
C SER A 420 -17.45 0.00 2.52
N LEU A 421 -18.67 0.53 2.30
CA LEU A 421 -19.66 -0.10 1.44
C LEU A 421 -19.20 -0.18 -0.02
N LEU A 422 -18.65 0.91 -0.59
CA LEU A 422 -18.10 0.89 -1.94
C LEU A 422 -16.99 -0.15 -2.10
N ARG A 423 -16.07 -0.25 -1.12
CA ARG A 423 -15.04 -1.30 -1.10
C ARG A 423 -15.67 -2.69 -1.02
N ALA A 424 -16.67 -2.89 -0.16
CA ALA A 424 -17.36 -4.17 -0.02
C ALA A 424 -18.07 -4.59 -1.32
N MET A 425 -18.58 -3.62 -2.08
CA MET A 425 -19.17 -3.77 -3.41
C MET A 425 -18.14 -4.01 -4.53
N GLY A 426 -16.85 -3.74 -4.28
CA GLY A 426 -15.82 -3.77 -5.32
C GLY A 426 -15.89 -2.58 -6.28
N GLN A 427 -16.55 -1.49 -5.89
CA GLN A 427 -16.68 -0.27 -6.68
C GLN A 427 -15.47 0.66 -6.46
N PRO A 428 -15.12 1.50 -7.46
CA PRO A 428 -14.06 2.48 -7.29
C PRO A 428 -14.44 3.53 -6.25
N ILE A 429 -13.53 3.80 -5.31
CA ILE A 429 -13.71 4.85 -4.30
C ILE A 429 -13.39 6.20 -4.95
N ASN A 430 -14.38 7.09 -5.00
CA ASN A 430 -14.24 8.47 -5.43
C ASN A 430 -15.17 9.38 -4.60
N LEU A 431 -14.73 10.62 -4.35
CA LEU A 431 -15.66 11.68 -3.94
C LEU A 431 -16.38 12.23 -5.20
N PRO A 432 -17.69 12.51 -5.11
CA PRO A 432 -18.44 13.16 -6.19
C PRO A 432 -17.85 14.51 -6.57
#